data_AF-A0A9Q1F717-F1
#
_entry.id   AF-A0A9Q1F717-F1
#
_cell.length_a   1.000
_cell.length_b   1.000
_cell.length_c   1.000
_cell.angle_alpha   90.00
_cell.angle_beta   90.00
_cell.angle_gamma   90.00
#
_symmetry.space_group_name_H-M   'P 1'
#
loop_
_entity.id
_entity.type
_entity.pdbx_description
1 polymer ?
#
loop_
_entity_poly.entity_id
_entity_poly.type
_entity_poly.pdbx_seq_one_letter_code
_entity_poly.pdbx_strand_id
1 'polypeptide(L)'
;MEKSEAIFAACRWCRYHCQDDPASLHCSKKVLCSCSPVSRPQIISNHKLIRYNIVIFGGIDGFSRKIFYLDTAANNKAATAFAFFMEGVRRNGWPSRVRADQGVENVDIARCMFTVRGTGRGSFIAGKSVHNQRVERLWRDVWSSVTSQYYNALHSLEEEGFIDLSNAIHLFCVQYVFIPRLRSDLQHFTDSWNNHPISTEANLTPQQMWHIGMLQAPVPEPNYAELQHIDHQEEASEDTDQGVVVPDIPSPLSAENLVLLQREVNPSSDSISFGQDVYLRALQFVMTHV
;
A
#
# COMPACT_ATOMS: atom_id res chain seq x y z
N MET A 1 -20.56 -3.41 28.85
CA MET A 1 -20.72 -3.70 27.41
C MET A 1 -19.66 -2.90 26.70
N GLU A 2 -18.57 -3.60 26.39
CA GLU A 2 -17.30 -3.03 25.93
C GLU A 2 -17.34 -2.60 24.48
N LYS A 3 -16.57 -1.55 24.15
CA LYS A 3 -16.44 -0.95 22.81
C LYS A 3 -15.88 -1.92 21.75
N SER A 4 -15.35 -3.08 22.14
CA SER A 4 -14.96 -4.18 21.26
C SER A 4 -16.18 -4.81 20.53
N GLU A 5 -17.36 -4.80 21.16
CA GLU A 5 -18.59 -5.29 20.51
C GLU A 5 -19.09 -4.36 19.40
N ALA A 6 -18.72 -3.08 19.39
CA ALA A 6 -19.17 -2.12 18.37
C ALA A 6 -18.52 -2.37 17.00
N ILE A 7 -17.24 -2.78 16.97
CA ILE A 7 -16.52 -3.13 15.74
C ILE A 7 -17.06 -4.46 15.16
N PHE A 8 -17.36 -5.44 16.01
CA PHE A 8 -17.96 -6.70 15.61
C PHE A 8 -19.47 -6.61 15.28
N ALA A 9 -20.20 -5.65 15.84
CA ALA A 9 -21.61 -5.41 15.53
C ALA A 9 -21.80 -4.68 14.19
N ALA A 10 -20.90 -3.75 13.83
CA ALA A 10 -20.93 -3.06 12.54
C ALA A 10 -20.75 -4.02 11.35
N CYS A 11 -19.99 -5.11 11.52
CA CYS A 11 -19.78 -6.13 10.49
C CYS A 11 -20.96 -7.11 10.33
N ARG A 12 -21.84 -7.26 11.33
CA ARG A 12 -22.97 -8.21 11.29
C ARG A 12 -24.25 -7.64 10.67
N TRP A 13 -24.37 -6.32 10.57
CA TRP A 13 -25.58 -5.66 10.06
C TRP A 13 -25.71 -5.67 8.52
N CYS A 14 -24.67 -6.10 7.80
CA CYS A 14 -24.64 -6.06 6.33
C CYS A 14 -25.37 -7.23 5.63
N ARG A 15 -26.17 -8.04 6.35
CA ARG A 15 -26.77 -9.27 5.81
C ARG A 15 -28.27 -9.22 5.49
N TYR A 16 -28.98 -8.09 5.68
CA TYR A 16 -30.45 -8.09 5.60
C TYR A 16 -31.18 -7.14 4.64
N HIS A 17 -30.53 -6.25 3.86
CA HIS A 17 -31.26 -5.38 2.92
C HIS A 17 -30.76 -5.47 1.48
N CYS A 18 -30.95 -6.65 0.89
CA CYS A 18 -31.05 -6.85 -0.55
C CYS A 18 -32.36 -7.56 -0.88
N GLN A 19 -33.50 -6.95 -0.57
CA GLN A 19 -34.79 -7.27 -1.19
C GLN A 19 -35.53 -5.96 -1.47
N ASP A 20 -36.25 -5.96 -2.58
CA ASP A 20 -37.20 -4.95 -3.09
C ASP A 20 -36.65 -3.87 -4.03
N ASP A 21 -36.49 -4.25 -5.31
CA ASP A 21 -37.24 -3.59 -6.40
C ASP A 21 -37.34 -4.52 -7.65
N PRO A 22 -38.54 -5.03 -8.04
CA PRO A 22 -38.72 -5.96 -9.14
C PRO A 22 -39.14 -5.23 -10.43
N ALA A 23 -38.27 -4.42 -11.04
CA ALA A 23 -38.53 -3.90 -12.38
C ALA A 23 -37.26 -3.38 -13.08
N SER A 24 -36.46 -4.27 -13.68
CA SER A 24 -35.98 -4.11 -15.07
C SER A 24 -35.05 -5.26 -15.45
N LEU A 25 -35.33 -5.84 -16.61
CA LEU A 25 -34.64 -7.00 -17.16
C LEU A 25 -33.25 -6.65 -17.70
N HIS A 26 -32.33 -7.61 -17.51
CA HIS A 26 -31.21 -7.95 -18.40
C HIS A 26 -30.11 -6.90 -18.64
N CYS A 27 -29.06 -6.95 -17.83
CA CYS A 27 -27.70 -6.66 -18.29
C CYS A 27 -26.71 -7.68 -17.72
N SER A 28 -26.41 -8.70 -18.52
CA SER A 28 -25.41 -9.73 -18.23
C SER A 28 -24.00 -9.15 -18.40
N LYS A 29 -23.48 -8.53 -17.34
CA LYS A 29 -22.08 -8.41 -16.91
C LYS A 29 -22.07 -7.35 -15.81
N LYS A 30 -21.94 -7.76 -14.54
CA LYS A 30 -21.75 -6.85 -13.41
C LYS A 30 -20.36 -6.19 -13.51
N VAL A 31 -20.25 -5.19 -14.37
CA VAL A 31 -19.23 -4.15 -14.26
C VAL A 31 -19.68 -3.29 -13.09
N LEU A 32 -18.96 -3.32 -11.96
CA LEU A 32 -19.12 -2.28 -10.95
C LEU A 32 -18.64 -0.97 -11.60
N CYS A 33 -19.55 -0.29 -12.29
CA CYS A 33 -19.34 1.06 -12.78
C CYS A 33 -19.45 1.97 -11.58
N SER A 34 -18.31 2.44 -11.04
CA SER A 34 -18.31 3.53 -10.07
C SER A 34 -18.72 4.80 -10.81
N CYS A 35 -19.98 5.24 -10.70
CA CYS A 35 -20.52 6.36 -11.48
C CYS A 35 -19.97 7.75 -11.11
N SER A 36 -18.90 7.84 -10.31
CA SER A 36 -18.23 9.09 -10.00
C SER A 36 -16.75 8.85 -9.70
N PRO A 37 -15.86 9.73 -10.17
CA PRO A 37 -14.47 9.73 -9.74
C PRO A 37 -14.43 10.07 -8.25
N VAL A 38 -13.44 9.55 -7.52
CA VAL A 38 -13.17 9.89 -6.11
C VAL A 38 -14.06 9.16 -5.08
N SER A 39 -14.77 8.12 -5.53
CA SER A 39 -15.69 7.41 -4.65
C SER A 39 -15.08 6.27 -3.85
N ARG A 40 -13.97 5.64 -4.32
CA ARG A 40 -13.50 4.38 -3.70
C ARG A 40 -12.11 3.89 -4.15
N PRO A 41 -10.98 4.46 -3.68
CA PRO A 41 -9.71 3.76 -3.79
C PRO A 41 -9.81 2.34 -3.23
N GLN A 42 -9.23 1.41 -3.98
CA GLN A 42 -8.99 0.02 -3.56
C GLN A 42 -7.56 -0.06 -3.04
N ILE A 43 -7.41 -0.33 -1.74
CA ILE A 43 -6.14 -0.41 -1.03
C ILE A 43 -5.83 -1.87 -0.71
N ILE A 44 -4.61 -2.31 -1.03
CA ILE A 44 -4.12 -3.67 -0.78
C ILE A 44 -2.61 -3.64 -0.50
N SER A 45 -2.15 -4.55 0.35
CA SER A 45 -0.74 -4.89 0.54
C SER A 45 -0.33 -6.02 -0.41
N ASN A 46 0.85 -5.92 -1.03
CA ASN A 46 1.42 -6.94 -1.90
C ASN A 46 2.62 -7.60 -1.21
N HIS A 47 2.52 -8.93 -1.07
CA HIS A 47 3.47 -9.76 -0.34
C HIS A 47 4.42 -10.55 -1.26
N LYS A 48 4.59 -10.16 -2.53
CA LYS A 48 5.48 -10.87 -3.46
C LYS A 48 6.95 -10.90 -3.03
N LEU A 49 7.40 -9.92 -2.26
CA LEU A 49 8.76 -9.84 -1.72
C LEU A 49 8.81 -10.11 -0.21
N ILE A 50 7.74 -10.67 0.38
CA ILE A 50 7.66 -10.88 1.84
C ILE A 50 8.74 -11.83 2.37
N ARG A 51 9.24 -12.74 1.52
CA ARG A 51 10.38 -13.63 1.83
C ARG A 51 11.63 -12.85 2.25
N TYR A 52 11.79 -11.62 1.75
CA TYR A 52 12.91 -10.73 2.02
C TYR A 52 12.54 -9.60 3.01
N ASN A 53 11.43 -9.75 3.76
CA ASN A 53 10.87 -8.74 4.66
C ASN A 53 10.58 -7.39 3.97
N ILE A 54 10.13 -7.44 2.71
CA ILE A 54 9.73 -6.25 1.95
C ILE A 54 8.25 -6.37 1.58
N VAL A 55 7.47 -5.35 1.93
CA VAL A 55 6.04 -5.27 1.65
C VAL A 55 5.74 -4.02 0.83
N ILE A 56 5.00 -4.19 -0.27
CA ILE A 56 4.59 -3.08 -1.12
C ILE A 56 3.14 -2.74 -0.80
N PHE A 57 2.83 -1.47 -0.54
CA PHE A 57 1.50 -0.98 -0.29
C PHE A 57 1.02 -0.17 -1.47
N GLY A 58 -0.21 -0.40 -1.91
CA GLY A 58 -0.77 0.30 -3.06
C GLY A 58 -2.24 0.62 -2.90
N GLY A 59 -2.62 1.79 -3.42
CA GLY A 59 -4.00 2.21 -3.58
C GLY A 59 -4.27 2.64 -5.01
N ILE A 60 -5.37 2.16 -5.62
CA ILE A 60 -5.80 2.61 -6.96
C ILE A 60 -7.24 3.10 -6.91
N ASP A 61 -7.52 4.23 -7.56
CA ASP A 61 -8.88 4.70 -7.75
C ASP A 61 -9.65 3.81 -8.73
N GLY A 62 -10.80 3.29 -8.29
CA GLY A 62 -11.58 2.34 -9.07
C GLY A 62 -12.19 2.91 -10.37
N PHE A 63 -12.35 4.23 -10.44
CA PHE A 63 -12.87 4.93 -11.61
C PHE A 63 -11.76 5.30 -12.58
N SER A 64 -10.90 6.23 -12.17
CA SER A 64 -9.88 6.87 -13.02
C SER A 64 -8.70 5.95 -13.29
N ARG A 65 -8.58 4.85 -12.53
CA ARG A 65 -7.42 3.96 -12.52
C ARG A 65 -6.14 4.68 -12.09
N LYS A 66 -6.25 5.87 -11.52
CA LYS A 66 -5.12 6.62 -10.98
C LYS A 66 -4.58 5.88 -9.77
N ILE A 67 -3.26 5.69 -9.73
CA ILE A 67 -2.59 5.22 -8.53
C ILE A 67 -2.66 6.34 -7.50
N PHE A 68 -3.33 6.05 -6.39
CA PHE A 68 -3.55 6.95 -5.26
C PHE A 68 -2.28 7.06 -4.39
N TYR A 69 -1.64 5.91 -4.13
CA TYR A 69 -0.27 5.81 -3.64
C TYR A 69 0.30 4.43 -4.00
N LEU A 70 1.63 4.32 -4.04
CA LEU A 70 2.35 3.08 -4.25
C LEU A 70 3.74 3.22 -3.63
N ASP A 71 4.02 2.47 -2.57
CA ASP A 71 5.28 2.56 -1.83
C ASP A 71 5.62 1.23 -1.16
N THR A 72 6.77 1.13 -0.50
CA THR A 72 7.30 -0.09 0.08
C THR A 72 7.90 0.16 1.47
N ALA A 73 7.83 -0.85 2.34
CA ALA A 73 8.39 -0.82 3.68
C ALA A 73 8.95 -2.19 4.13
N ALA A 74 9.72 -2.15 5.21
CA ALA A 74 10.32 -3.31 5.88
C ALA A 74 9.36 -4.03 6.84
N ASN A 75 8.10 -3.60 6.94
CA ASN A 75 7.10 -4.15 7.86
C ASN A 75 5.70 -4.04 7.25
N ASN A 76 4.73 -4.73 7.86
CA ASN A 76 3.33 -4.71 7.46
C ASN A 76 2.40 -4.03 8.49
N LYS A 77 2.93 -3.12 9.31
CA LYS A 77 2.19 -2.48 10.41
C LYS A 77 1.08 -1.56 9.90
N ALA A 78 -0.01 -1.48 10.68
CA ALA A 78 -1.13 -0.59 10.38
C ALA A 78 -0.72 0.89 10.31
N ALA A 79 0.15 1.34 11.21
CA ALA A 79 0.71 2.70 11.19
C ALA A 79 1.46 3.02 9.89
N THR A 80 2.20 2.04 9.34
CA THR A 80 2.93 2.20 8.06
C THR A 80 1.95 2.31 6.88
N ALA A 81 0.96 1.42 6.81
CA ALA A 81 -0.08 1.48 5.79
C ALA A 81 -0.86 2.80 5.85
N PHE A 82 -1.17 3.25 7.07
CA PHE A 82 -1.83 4.53 7.33
C PHE A 82 -0.98 5.73 6.89
N ALA A 83 0.31 5.74 7.18
CA ALA A 83 1.22 6.80 6.73
C ALA A 83 1.23 6.93 5.19
N PHE A 84 1.31 5.80 4.47
CA PHE A 84 1.22 5.82 3.00
C PHE A 84 -0.14 6.29 2.49
N PHE A 85 -1.22 5.88 3.15
CA PHE A 85 -2.56 6.37 2.83
C PHE A 85 -2.67 7.89 3.02
N MET A 86 -2.16 8.43 4.12
CA MET A 86 -2.17 9.87 4.41
C MET A 86 -1.33 10.67 3.42
N GLU A 87 -0.20 10.13 2.95
CA GLU A 87 0.56 10.76 1.86
C GLU A 87 -0.25 10.78 0.55
N GLY A 88 -1.00 9.72 0.26
CA GLY A 88 -1.98 9.69 -0.84
C GLY A 88 -3.07 10.76 -0.68
N VAL A 89 -3.63 10.90 0.52
CA VAL A 89 -4.62 11.95 0.84
C VAL A 89 -4.02 13.34 0.64
N ARG A 90 -2.80 13.58 1.12
CA ARG A 90 -2.11 14.87 0.96
C ARG A 90 -1.93 15.28 -0.50
N ARG A 91 -1.68 14.32 -1.39
CA ARG A 91 -1.48 14.56 -2.82
C ARG A 91 -2.78 14.71 -3.61
N ASN A 92 -3.85 14.05 -3.17
CA ASN A 92 -5.03 13.82 -4.00
C ASN A 92 -6.34 14.33 -3.39
N GLY A 93 -6.35 14.75 -2.14
CA GLY A 93 -7.55 15.02 -1.35
C GLY A 93 -8.15 13.76 -0.71
N TRP A 94 -9.13 13.96 0.16
CA TRP A 94 -9.74 12.84 0.89
C TRP A 94 -10.68 12.01 0.00
N PRO A 95 -10.56 10.68 -0.03
CA PRO A 95 -11.53 9.85 -0.71
C PRO A 95 -12.90 9.91 0.00
N SER A 96 -13.98 9.68 -0.75
CA SER A 96 -15.33 9.60 -0.17
C SER A 96 -15.55 8.29 0.59
N ARG A 97 -14.98 7.18 0.08
CA ARG A 97 -14.97 5.85 0.71
C ARG A 97 -13.66 5.16 0.40
N VAL A 98 -13.29 4.15 1.19
CA VAL A 98 -12.14 3.28 0.92
C VAL A 98 -12.62 1.83 0.87
N ARG A 99 -12.04 1.03 -0.02
CA ARG A 99 -12.22 -0.42 -0.02
C ARG A 99 -10.87 -1.09 0.23
N ALA A 100 -10.83 -2.03 1.15
CA ALA A 100 -9.67 -2.88 1.37
C ALA A 100 -10.10 -4.32 1.66
N ASP A 101 -9.14 -5.23 1.69
CA ASP A 101 -9.31 -6.55 2.24
C ASP A 101 -9.51 -6.50 3.77
N GLN A 102 -9.94 -7.64 4.31
CA GLN A 102 -9.98 -7.85 5.75
C GLN A 102 -8.56 -8.12 6.23
N GLY A 103 -7.87 -7.08 6.67
CA GLY A 103 -6.50 -7.12 7.14
C GLY A 103 -6.30 -6.17 8.32
N VAL A 104 -5.47 -6.59 9.28
CA VAL A 104 -5.15 -5.78 10.47
C VAL A 104 -4.36 -4.52 10.12
N GLU A 105 -3.65 -4.53 8.99
CA GLU A 105 -2.90 -3.38 8.48
C GLU A 105 -3.81 -2.22 8.06
N ASN A 106 -5.09 -2.49 7.78
CA ASN A 106 -6.05 -1.47 7.32
C ASN A 106 -6.87 -0.84 8.46
N VAL A 107 -6.65 -1.26 9.71
CA VAL A 107 -7.46 -0.84 10.86
C VAL A 107 -7.39 0.67 11.08
N ASP A 108 -6.21 1.27 11.01
CA ASP A 108 -6.03 2.71 11.21
C ASP A 108 -6.66 3.54 10.08
N ILE A 109 -6.55 3.05 8.84
CA ILE A 109 -7.24 3.64 7.68
C ILE A 109 -8.76 3.59 7.89
N ALA A 110 -9.29 2.46 8.36
CA ALA A 110 -10.72 2.32 8.64
C ALA A 110 -11.20 3.29 9.74
N ARG A 111 -10.48 3.36 10.87
CA ARG A 111 -10.77 4.29 11.98
C ARG A 111 -10.76 5.75 11.51
N CYS A 112 -9.74 6.12 10.74
CA CYS A 112 -9.62 7.45 10.16
C CYS A 112 -10.80 7.77 9.23
N MET A 113 -11.13 6.86 8.31
CA MET A 113 -12.25 7.05 7.38
C MET A 113 -13.61 7.14 8.09
N PHE A 114 -13.83 6.41 9.18
CA PHE A 114 -15.04 6.57 9.99
C PHE A 114 -15.09 7.91 10.71
N THR A 115 -13.96 8.42 11.15
CA THR A 115 -13.86 9.74 11.79
C THR A 115 -14.16 10.85 10.79
N VAL A 116 -13.48 10.85 9.63
CA VAL A 116 -13.60 11.95 8.65
C VAL A 116 -14.86 11.92 7.79
N ARG A 117 -15.47 10.75 7.58
CA ARG A 117 -16.63 10.58 6.69
C ARG A 117 -17.90 10.14 7.41
N GLY A 118 -17.82 9.77 8.69
CA GLY A 118 -18.92 9.23 9.48
C GLY A 118 -19.12 7.72 9.32
N THR A 119 -19.88 7.12 10.23
CA THR A 119 -20.25 5.70 10.21
C THR A 119 -21.55 5.46 9.42
N GLY A 120 -21.91 4.19 9.14
CA GLY A 120 -23.20 3.81 8.54
C GLY A 120 -23.38 4.06 7.03
N ARG A 121 -22.51 4.86 6.38
CA ARG A 121 -22.57 5.16 4.94
C ARG A 121 -21.63 4.34 4.05
N GLY A 122 -20.88 3.42 4.66
CA GLY A 122 -19.83 2.64 3.97
C GLY A 122 -18.56 3.44 3.68
N SER A 123 -18.12 4.28 4.61
CA SER A 123 -16.87 5.07 4.52
C SER A 123 -15.62 4.19 4.38
N PHE A 124 -15.64 3.02 5.01
CA PHE A 124 -14.69 1.94 4.76
C PHE A 124 -15.47 0.67 4.44
N ILE A 125 -15.05 -0.06 3.42
CA ILE A 125 -15.68 -1.29 2.95
C ILE A 125 -14.64 -2.41 2.98
N ALA A 126 -14.71 -3.23 4.02
CA ALA A 126 -13.98 -4.49 4.07
C ALA A 126 -14.70 -5.49 3.15
N GLY A 127 -14.01 -5.99 2.11
CA GLY A 127 -14.65 -6.88 1.14
C GLY A 127 -13.71 -7.96 0.64
N LYS A 128 -14.30 -9.08 0.19
CA LYS A 128 -13.54 -10.20 -0.41
C LYS A 128 -12.70 -9.74 -1.61
N SER A 129 -11.53 -10.35 -1.76
CA SER A 129 -10.53 -10.07 -2.81
C SER A 129 -11.09 -10.18 -4.24
N VAL A 130 -12.06 -11.06 -4.50
CA VAL A 130 -12.65 -11.30 -5.84
C VAL A 130 -13.29 -10.07 -6.52
N HIS A 131 -13.50 -8.99 -5.77
CA HIS A 131 -14.03 -7.73 -6.29
C HIS A 131 -12.97 -6.63 -6.45
N ASN A 132 -11.71 -6.94 -6.16
CA ASN A 132 -10.57 -6.03 -6.22
C ASN A 132 -9.83 -6.12 -7.57
N GLN A 133 -10.58 -6.33 -8.66
CA GLN A 133 -10.03 -6.60 -9.99
C GLN A 133 -9.11 -5.49 -10.53
N ARG A 134 -9.34 -4.23 -10.13
CA ARG A 134 -8.53 -3.09 -10.60
C ARG A 134 -7.14 -3.12 -9.98
N VAL A 135 -7.06 -3.33 -8.68
CA VAL A 135 -5.78 -3.45 -7.97
C VAL A 135 -5.07 -4.77 -8.30
N GLU A 136 -5.79 -5.87 -8.53
CA GLU A 136 -5.18 -7.11 -9.07
C GLU A 136 -4.56 -6.91 -10.46
N ARG A 137 -5.17 -6.07 -11.31
CA ARG A 137 -4.56 -5.71 -12.60
C ARG A 137 -3.32 -4.85 -12.39
N LEU A 138 -3.41 -3.81 -11.54
CA LEU A 138 -2.26 -2.98 -11.19
C LEU A 138 -1.08 -3.83 -10.71
N TRP A 139 -1.33 -4.84 -9.87
CA TRP A 139 -0.26 -5.70 -9.37
C TRP A 139 0.43 -6.53 -10.46
N ARG A 140 -0.28 -6.90 -11.53
CA ARG A 140 0.36 -7.57 -12.68
C ARG A 140 1.28 -6.62 -13.43
N ASP A 141 0.86 -5.38 -13.61
CA ASP A 141 1.66 -4.35 -14.29
C ASP A 141 2.88 -3.95 -13.45
N VAL A 142 2.70 -3.74 -12.14
CA VAL A 142 3.80 -3.48 -11.18
C VAL A 142 4.79 -4.64 -11.14
N TRP A 143 4.31 -5.89 -11.17
CA TRP A 143 5.18 -7.06 -11.26
C TRP A 143 6.01 -7.05 -12.54
N SER A 144 5.35 -6.90 -13.69
CA SER A 144 6.01 -6.96 -15.00
C SER A 144 7.00 -5.83 -15.21
N SER A 145 6.72 -4.64 -14.69
CA SER A 145 7.55 -3.44 -14.94
C SER A 145 8.59 -3.18 -13.85
N VAL A 146 8.32 -3.57 -12.61
CA VAL A 146 9.18 -3.21 -11.47
C VAL A 146 9.58 -4.43 -10.66
N THR A 147 8.63 -5.06 -9.96
CA THR A 147 8.94 -5.98 -8.85
C THR A 147 9.63 -7.27 -9.30
N SER A 148 9.41 -7.74 -10.53
CA SER A 148 10.06 -8.96 -11.05
C SER A 148 11.59 -8.85 -11.11
N GLN A 149 12.13 -7.66 -11.42
CA GLN A 149 13.58 -7.43 -11.48
C GLN A 149 14.21 -7.55 -10.09
N TYR A 150 13.56 -6.96 -9.08
CA TYR A 150 13.96 -7.07 -7.67
C TYR A 150 13.83 -8.50 -7.15
N TYR A 151 12.73 -9.19 -7.48
CA TYR A 151 12.55 -10.59 -7.12
C TYR A 151 13.68 -11.45 -7.67
N ASN A 152 14.01 -11.31 -8.96
CA ASN A 152 15.08 -12.09 -9.59
C ASN A 152 16.45 -11.78 -8.98
N ALA A 153 16.78 -10.51 -8.75
CA ALA A 153 18.05 -10.12 -8.15
C ALA A 153 18.23 -10.68 -6.73
N LEU A 154 17.20 -10.58 -5.89
CA LEU A 154 17.22 -11.12 -4.53
C LEU A 154 17.25 -12.65 -4.54
N HIS A 155 16.52 -13.29 -5.46
CA HIS A 155 16.49 -14.73 -5.57
C HIS A 155 17.82 -15.31 -6.04
N SER A 156 18.49 -14.68 -7.01
CA SER A 156 19.83 -15.09 -7.43
C SER A 156 20.85 -14.98 -6.29
N LEU A 157 20.83 -13.88 -5.52
CA LEU A 157 21.69 -13.74 -4.34
C LEU A 157 21.41 -14.81 -3.27
N GLU A 158 20.16 -15.23 -3.10
CA GLU A 158 19.78 -16.33 -2.20
C GLU A 158 20.31 -17.68 -2.72
N GLU A 159 20.07 -18.00 -4.01
CA GLU A 159 20.51 -19.26 -4.63
C GLU A 159 22.04 -19.42 -4.64
N GLU A 160 22.76 -18.32 -4.82
CA GLU A 160 24.23 -18.28 -4.79
C GLU A 160 24.82 -18.28 -3.36
N GLY A 161 23.97 -18.18 -2.33
CA GLY A 161 24.39 -18.22 -0.92
C GLY A 161 24.92 -16.90 -0.37
N PHE A 162 24.70 -15.78 -1.07
CA PHE A 162 25.05 -14.43 -0.59
C PHE A 162 23.99 -13.84 0.36
N ILE A 163 22.76 -14.35 0.34
CA ILE A 163 21.71 -14.01 1.30
C ILE A 163 21.40 -15.25 2.16
N ASP A 164 21.55 -15.11 3.47
CA ASP A 164 20.99 -16.03 4.45
C ASP A 164 19.77 -15.38 5.11
N LEU A 165 18.57 -15.88 4.81
CA LEU A 165 17.31 -15.35 5.33
C LEU A 165 17.13 -15.60 6.84
N SER A 166 17.95 -16.46 7.44
CA SER A 166 17.98 -16.65 8.90
C SER A 166 18.89 -15.64 9.61
N ASN A 167 19.70 -14.90 8.85
CA ASN A 167 20.68 -13.96 9.39
C ASN A 167 20.16 -12.51 9.34
N ALA A 168 19.97 -11.92 10.51
CA ALA A 168 19.48 -10.54 10.65
C ALA A 168 20.39 -9.49 9.98
N ILE A 169 21.71 -9.71 9.90
CA ILE A 169 22.64 -8.81 9.21
C ILE A 169 22.36 -8.80 7.71
N HIS A 170 22.13 -9.97 7.11
CA HIS A 170 21.84 -10.07 5.68
C HIS A 170 20.49 -9.40 5.37
N LEU A 171 19.46 -9.66 6.19
CA LEU A 171 18.16 -9.01 6.06
C LEU A 171 18.24 -7.48 6.24
N PHE A 172 19.03 -6.99 7.20
CA PHE A 172 19.29 -5.55 7.35
C PHE A 172 19.91 -4.96 6.08
N CYS A 173 20.95 -5.59 5.53
CA CYS A 173 21.60 -5.13 4.29
C CYS A 173 20.65 -5.17 3.09
N VAL A 174 19.79 -6.20 2.99
CA VAL A 174 18.74 -6.28 1.97
C VAL A 174 17.79 -5.08 2.09
N GLN A 175 17.27 -4.82 3.28
CA GLN A 175 16.36 -3.69 3.52
C GLN A 175 17.03 -2.35 3.23
N TYR A 176 18.28 -2.17 3.68
CA TYR A 176 19.06 -0.96 3.48
C TYR A 176 19.24 -0.60 2.00
N VAL A 177 19.54 -1.60 1.15
CA VAL A 177 19.82 -1.37 -0.28
C VAL A 177 18.55 -1.39 -1.13
N PHE A 178 17.70 -2.40 -0.99
CA PHE A 178 16.64 -2.64 -1.97
C PHE A 178 15.36 -1.82 -1.72
N ILE A 179 15.04 -1.45 -0.47
CA ILE A 179 13.87 -0.60 -0.17
C ILE A 179 13.96 0.77 -0.85
N PRO A 180 15.03 1.58 -0.71
CA PRO A 180 15.10 2.89 -1.33
C PRO A 180 15.11 2.82 -2.86
N ARG A 181 15.75 1.79 -3.44
CA ARG A 181 15.74 1.54 -4.90
C ARG A 181 14.33 1.22 -5.39
N LEU A 182 13.69 0.22 -4.78
CA LEU A 182 12.33 -0.20 -5.14
C LEU A 182 11.35 0.96 -4.99
N ARG A 183 11.46 1.74 -3.92
CA ARG A 183 10.65 2.95 -3.73
C ARG A 183 10.79 3.93 -4.90
N SER A 184 12.02 4.22 -5.33
CA SER A 184 12.28 5.12 -6.46
C SER A 184 11.61 4.61 -7.75
N ASP A 185 11.76 3.32 -8.05
CA ASP A 185 11.17 2.73 -9.25
C ASP A 185 9.64 2.68 -9.19
N LEU A 186 9.06 2.43 -8.02
CA LEU A 186 7.60 2.51 -7.81
C LEU A 186 7.07 3.93 -8.01
N GLN A 187 7.83 4.96 -7.61
CA GLN A 187 7.47 6.35 -7.85
C GLN A 187 7.53 6.70 -9.33
N HIS A 188 8.60 6.32 -10.04
CA HIS A 188 8.69 6.49 -11.49
C HIS A 188 7.59 5.75 -12.26
N PHE A 189 7.27 4.53 -11.83
CA PHE A 189 6.14 3.78 -12.37
C PHE A 189 4.82 4.53 -12.12
N THR A 190 4.61 5.08 -10.93
CA THR A 190 3.41 5.84 -10.57
C THR A 190 3.25 7.09 -11.45
N ASP A 191 4.33 7.82 -11.69
CA ASP A 191 4.31 9.02 -12.53
C ASP A 191 4.02 8.67 -13.99
N SER A 192 4.65 7.61 -14.51
CA SER A 192 4.41 7.11 -15.86
C SER A 192 2.98 6.61 -16.01
N TRP A 193 2.49 5.86 -15.03
CA TRP A 193 1.14 5.32 -15.00
C TRP A 193 0.10 6.43 -14.92
N ASN A 194 0.24 7.41 -14.04
CA ASN A 194 -0.80 8.43 -13.90
C ASN A 194 -0.91 9.35 -15.12
N ASN A 195 0.13 9.42 -15.96
CA ASN A 195 0.20 10.29 -17.13
C ASN A 195 0.17 9.56 -18.49
N HIS A 196 0.03 8.23 -18.52
CA HIS A 196 -0.13 7.51 -19.80
C HIS A 196 -1.57 7.62 -20.33
N PRO A 197 -1.76 7.82 -21.65
CA PRO A 197 -3.09 7.84 -22.24
C PRO A 197 -3.71 6.43 -22.27
N ILE A 198 -4.98 6.33 -21.89
CA ILE A 198 -5.73 5.07 -22.00
C ILE A 198 -6.56 5.08 -23.28
N SER A 199 -6.20 4.23 -24.24
CA SER A 199 -6.86 4.14 -25.56
C SER A 199 -8.37 3.87 -25.48
N THR A 200 -8.82 3.14 -24.46
CA THR A 200 -10.25 2.83 -24.24
C THR A 200 -11.04 3.95 -23.56
N GLU A 201 -10.37 4.99 -23.05
CA GLU A 201 -10.98 6.11 -22.32
C GLU A 201 -10.71 7.44 -23.06
N ALA A 202 -10.94 7.44 -24.38
CA ALA A 202 -10.71 8.58 -25.27
C ALA A 202 -9.28 9.15 -25.22
N ASN A 203 -8.28 8.30 -24.95
CA ASN A 203 -6.87 8.69 -24.73
C ASN A 203 -6.64 9.64 -23.55
N LEU A 204 -7.58 9.74 -22.61
CA LEU A 204 -7.36 10.46 -21.37
C LEU A 204 -6.41 9.68 -20.47
N THR A 205 -5.58 10.42 -19.73
CA THR A 205 -4.72 9.83 -18.70
C THR A 205 -5.52 9.58 -17.41
N PRO A 206 -5.08 8.66 -16.54
CA PRO A 206 -5.66 8.51 -15.20
C PRO A 206 -5.76 9.84 -14.43
N GLN A 207 -4.73 10.68 -14.53
CA GLN A 207 -4.70 11.98 -13.89
C GLN A 207 -5.75 12.96 -14.46
N GLN A 208 -5.97 12.95 -15.79
CA GLN A 208 -7.00 13.77 -16.43
C GLN A 208 -8.41 13.29 -16.06
N MET A 209 -8.65 11.98 -16.10
CA MET A 209 -9.94 11.41 -15.67
C MET A 209 -10.25 11.72 -14.21
N TRP A 210 -9.23 11.66 -13.34
CA TRP A 210 -9.36 12.08 -11.95
C TRP A 210 -9.78 13.55 -11.84
N HIS A 211 -9.13 14.46 -12.56
CA HIS A 211 -9.41 15.89 -12.48
C HIS A 211 -10.79 16.26 -13.04
N ILE A 212 -11.15 15.73 -14.23
CA ILE A 212 -12.49 15.89 -14.82
C ILE A 212 -13.55 15.44 -13.82
N GLY A 213 -13.29 14.31 -13.18
CA GLY A 213 -14.12 13.78 -12.14
C GLY A 213 -14.34 14.64 -10.93
N MET A 214 -13.26 15.25 -10.45
CA MET A 214 -13.33 16.19 -9.35
C MET A 214 -14.10 17.45 -9.67
N LEU A 215 -14.05 17.90 -10.92
CA LEU A 215 -14.86 19.03 -11.39
C LEU A 215 -16.35 18.68 -11.51
N GLN A 216 -16.66 17.46 -11.95
CA GLN A 216 -18.05 17.00 -12.12
C GLN A 216 -18.74 16.65 -10.80
N ALA A 217 -18.00 16.06 -9.86
CA ALA A 217 -18.51 15.62 -8.57
C ALA A 217 -17.47 15.85 -7.45
N PRO A 218 -17.37 17.10 -6.96
CA PRO A 218 -16.46 17.44 -5.86
C PRO A 218 -16.72 16.57 -4.63
N VAL A 219 -15.65 16.03 -4.05
CA VAL A 219 -15.72 15.36 -2.76
C VAL A 219 -15.39 16.40 -1.69
N PRO A 220 -16.29 16.68 -0.74
CA PRO A 220 -16.04 17.67 0.30
C PRO A 220 -14.80 17.30 1.12
N GLU A 221 -13.97 18.26 1.46
CA GLU A 221 -12.89 18.05 2.43
C GLU A 221 -13.50 17.91 3.85
N PRO A 222 -13.00 16.99 4.68
CA PRO A 222 -13.47 16.84 6.05
C PRO A 222 -13.07 18.04 6.91
N ASN A 223 -13.80 18.26 8.01
CA ASN A 223 -13.44 19.28 8.97
C ASN A 223 -12.21 18.85 9.77
N TYR A 224 -11.06 19.49 9.55
CA TYR A 224 -9.79 19.13 10.20
C TYR A 224 -9.80 19.27 11.73
N ALA A 225 -10.76 20.00 12.32
CA ALA A 225 -10.92 20.06 13.78
C ALA A 225 -11.21 18.68 14.41
N GLU A 226 -11.85 17.77 13.67
CA GLU A 226 -12.16 16.41 14.15
C GLU A 226 -10.96 15.45 14.05
N LEU A 227 -9.94 15.80 13.26
CA LEU A 227 -8.73 14.99 13.05
C LEU A 227 -7.73 15.09 14.23
N GLN A 228 -7.75 16.19 14.99
CA GLN A 228 -6.84 16.39 16.14
C GLN A 228 -7.08 15.38 17.28
N HIS A 229 -8.21 14.67 17.28
CA HIS A 229 -8.54 13.67 18.28
C HIS A 229 -8.03 12.25 17.96
N ILE A 230 -7.45 12.04 16.77
CA ILE A 230 -6.95 10.71 16.35
C ILE A 230 -5.56 10.42 16.95
N ASP A 231 -4.79 11.43 17.33
CA ASP A 231 -3.39 11.32 17.78
C ASP A 231 -3.20 10.80 19.24
N HIS A 232 -4.27 10.45 19.96
CA HIS A 232 -4.21 10.18 21.41
C HIS A 232 -4.83 8.86 21.88
N GLN A 233 -5.06 7.89 21.00
CA GLN A 233 -5.46 6.54 21.42
C GLN A 233 -4.52 5.48 20.87
N GLU A 234 -3.31 5.44 21.41
CA GLU A 234 -2.52 4.20 21.50
C GLU A 234 -3.20 3.25 22.50
N GLU A 235 -4.39 2.75 22.17
CA GLU A 235 -4.86 1.51 22.78
C GLU A 235 -4.15 0.39 22.03
N ALA A 236 -3.13 -0.19 22.67
CA ALA A 236 -2.47 -1.40 22.25
C ALA A 236 -3.54 -2.49 22.04
N SER A 237 -3.95 -2.71 20.79
CA SER A 237 -4.74 -3.88 20.45
C SER A 237 -3.82 -5.08 20.62
N GLU A 238 -4.10 -5.91 21.61
CA GLU A 238 -3.52 -7.24 21.70
C GLU A 238 -3.74 -7.94 20.36
N ASP A 239 -2.62 -8.26 19.71
CA ASP A 239 -2.51 -8.79 18.38
C ASP A 239 -3.22 -10.16 18.33
N THR A 240 -4.48 -10.18 17.91
CA THR A 240 -5.19 -11.44 17.66
C THR A 240 -4.64 -12.04 16.36
N ASP A 241 -3.56 -12.79 16.54
CA ASP A 241 -2.85 -13.79 15.72
C ASP A 241 -3.66 -14.42 14.55
N GLN A 242 -3.94 -13.65 13.49
CA GLN A 242 -4.48 -14.18 12.23
C GLN A 242 -3.85 -13.57 10.96
N GLY A 243 -2.76 -12.81 11.08
CA GLY A 243 -2.06 -12.16 9.97
C GLY A 243 -0.63 -12.65 9.77
N VAL A 244 -0.07 -12.47 8.57
CA VAL A 244 1.38 -12.61 8.37
C VAL A 244 2.06 -11.43 9.05
N VAL A 245 3.00 -11.66 9.96
CA VAL A 245 3.78 -10.59 10.63
C VAL A 245 5.19 -10.57 10.06
N VAL A 246 5.65 -9.41 9.58
CA VAL A 246 7.03 -9.22 9.14
C VAL A 246 7.89 -8.82 10.33
N PRO A 247 8.98 -9.56 10.65
CA PRO A 247 9.84 -9.23 11.77
C PRO A 247 10.52 -7.87 11.62
N ASP A 248 10.55 -7.09 12.70
CA ASP A 248 11.36 -5.88 12.77
C ASP A 248 12.84 -6.26 12.91
N ILE A 249 13.67 -5.80 11.97
CA ILE A 249 15.12 -6.04 11.98
C ILE A 249 15.83 -4.75 12.43
N PRO A 250 16.42 -4.71 13.65
CA PRO A 250 17.17 -3.54 14.09
C PRO A 250 18.49 -3.42 13.32
N SER A 251 19.05 -2.21 13.29
CA SER A 251 20.39 -2.04 12.73
C SER A 251 21.42 -2.76 13.61
N PRO A 252 22.32 -3.58 13.02
CA PRO A 252 23.39 -4.22 13.78
C PRO A 252 24.55 -3.25 14.10
N LEU A 253 24.55 -2.05 13.51
CA LEU A 253 25.61 -1.05 13.67
C LEU A 253 25.28 -0.05 14.78
N SER A 254 26.35 0.50 15.39
CA SER A 254 26.23 1.72 16.20
C SER A 254 25.74 2.90 15.33
N ALA A 255 25.20 3.94 15.97
CA ALA A 255 24.76 5.14 15.25
C ALA A 255 25.90 5.79 14.43
N GLU A 256 27.13 5.76 14.95
CA GLU A 256 28.33 6.27 14.27
C GLU A 256 28.65 5.44 13.02
N ASN A 257 28.68 4.11 13.15
CA ASN A 257 28.96 3.22 12.02
C ASN A 257 27.84 3.23 10.99
N LEU A 258 26.60 3.46 11.39
CA LEU A 258 25.48 3.61 10.46
C LEU A 258 25.62 4.88 9.59
N VAL A 259 26.09 5.99 10.17
CA VAL A 259 26.40 7.21 9.41
C VAL A 259 27.57 6.96 8.44
N LEU A 260 28.58 6.21 8.86
CA LEU A 260 29.69 5.82 7.98
C LEU A 260 29.21 4.94 6.82
N LEU A 261 28.36 3.94 7.07
CA LEU A 261 27.73 3.11 6.03
C LEU A 261 26.98 3.99 5.02
N GLN A 262 26.15 4.93 5.50
CA GLN A 262 25.40 5.86 4.65
C GLN A 262 26.28 6.76 3.77
N ARG A 263 27.47 7.12 4.27
CA ARG A 263 28.44 7.90 3.51
C ARG A 263 29.16 7.07 2.45
N GLU A 264 29.48 5.81 2.75
CA GLU A 264 30.34 4.98 1.90
C GLU A 264 29.57 4.12 0.91
N VAL A 265 28.36 3.68 1.28
CA VAL A 265 27.51 2.82 0.47
C VAL A 265 26.18 3.50 0.24
N ASN A 266 26.12 4.39 -0.74
CA ASN A 266 24.85 4.98 -1.15
C ASN A 266 23.93 3.91 -1.77
N PRO A 267 22.79 3.57 -1.14
CA PRO A 267 21.92 2.51 -1.64
C PRO A 267 21.26 2.87 -2.97
N SER A 268 21.19 4.16 -3.34
CA SER A 268 20.63 4.65 -4.60
C SER A 268 21.68 4.89 -5.68
N SER A 269 22.93 4.45 -5.50
CA SER A 269 23.95 4.60 -6.55
C SER A 269 23.57 3.86 -7.83
N ASP A 270 24.14 4.23 -8.97
CA ASP A 270 23.99 3.43 -10.17
C ASP A 270 24.52 2.01 -9.95
N SER A 271 23.87 1.04 -10.57
CA SER A 271 24.20 -0.37 -10.49
C SER A 271 23.84 -1.06 -11.81
N ILE A 272 24.77 -1.83 -12.34
CA ILE A 272 24.55 -2.68 -13.52
C ILE A 272 23.91 -4.02 -13.18
N SER A 273 23.77 -4.37 -11.90
CA SER A 273 23.25 -5.66 -11.42
C SER A 273 22.03 -5.49 -10.49
N PHE A 274 21.18 -4.49 -10.76
CA PHE A 274 19.94 -4.23 -10.00
C PHE A 274 20.11 -4.10 -8.47
N GLY A 275 21.27 -3.62 -8.02
CA GLY A 275 21.59 -3.37 -6.61
C GLY A 275 22.36 -4.49 -5.93
N GLN A 276 22.64 -5.60 -6.62
CA GLN A 276 23.38 -6.74 -6.04
C GLN A 276 24.82 -6.35 -5.66
N ASP A 277 25.53 -5.59 -6.50
CA ASP A 277 26.87 -5.11 -6.20
C ASP A 277 26.89 -4.16 -4.99
N VAL A 278 25.83 -3.36 -4.83
CA VAL A 278 25.67 -2.42 -3.71
C VAL A 278 25.35 -3.18 -2.43
N TYR A 279 24.51 -4.22 -2.51
CA TYR A 279 24.24 -5.14 -1.41
C TYR A 279 25.52 -5.82 -0.91
N LEU A 280 26.33 -6.37 -1.81
CA LEU A 280 27.58 -7.04 -1.42
C LEU A 280 28.57 -6.06 -0.75
N ARG A 281 28.64 -4.82 -1.23
CA ARG A 281 29.42 -3.76 -0.58
C ARG A 281 28.89 -3.40 0.80
N ALA A 282 27.57 -3.25 0.95
CA ALA A 282 26.93 -2.99 2.24
C ALA A 282 27.19 -4.13 3.23
N LEU A 283 27.04 -5.38 2.78
CA LEU A 283 27.29 -6.56 3.61
C LEU A 283 28.74 -6.63 4.07
N GLN A 284 29.70 -6.42 3.18
CA GLN A 284 31.12 -6.39 3.53
C GLN A 284 31.43 -5.27 4.54
N PHE A 285 30.85 -4.09 4.36
CA PHE A 285 31.00 -2.99 5.31
C PHE A 285 30.45 -3.38 6.69
N VAL A 286 29.22 -3.89 6.75
CA VAL A 286 28.57 -4.24 8.02
C VAL A 286 29.35 -5.35 8.73
N MET A 287 29.76 -6.40 8.03
CA MET A 287 30.53 -7.51 8.61
C MET A 287 31.90 -7.09 9.17
N THR A 288 32.45 -5.94 8.79
CA THR A 288 33.72 -5.42 9.29
C THR A 288 33.57 -4.40 10.41
N HIS A 289 32.33 -3.96 10.71
CA HIS A 289 32.01 -2.88 11.65
C HIS A 289 30.95 -3.25 12.70
N VAL A 290 30.59 -4.54 12.78
CA VAL A 290 29.76 -5.16 13.82
C VAL A 290 30.66 -5.83 14.86
#